data_AF-A0A2L0AFB2-F1
#
_entry.id   AF-A0A2L0AFB2-F1
#
_cell.length_a   1.000
_cell.length_b   1.000
_cell.length_c   1.000
_cell.angle_alpha   90.00
_cell.angle_beta   90.00
_cell.angle_gamma   90.00
#
_symmetry.space_group_name_H-M   'P 1'
#
loop_
_entity.id
_entity.type
_entity.pdbx_description
1 polymer ?
#
loop_
_entity_poly.entity_id
_entity_poly.type
_entity_poly.pdbx_seq_one_letter_code
_entity_poly.pdbx_strand_id
1 'polypeptide(L)'
;MAGSAALLGTGSNLFAQSASPTRRPPFPLEDDNGRPIDPPPPGYYTINGRSGPGLPVTKETERGGWVTSEAAVDRKGVRFKGPGRPPANALPWGDSDSGRVVTQGLIPPVKPLLHLHLRDTIICLGGDGNYYMTGSTGDDIWKTTDGIELWRSPDLKRWDYLGLIWSMEKDGGWEKQWTVRKGDYFRAIWAPEIHFINGNYYICHSVSRSGIAVLRSTSGKAEGPYVHAFSPDKPLRNGIDATLFGDDDGAVYLTYGGAFEMVRLKPDLSGYGGEWTPVTLDTPDLNPVHHNKKCVRHGYRDIGFEGATMFKHAGKYYLGAVDRFENNRYSFALATSDKPFGPYRDRYESVPCGGGGNIFKDKEGRWWCTIFGNDDEAPFREKPGIVPARMDEKGHLVADFRPRKL
;
A
#
# COMPACT_ATOMS: atom_id res chain seq x y z
N MET A 1 36.62 31.42 -63.86
CA MET A 1 35.47 30.68 -64.41
C MET A 1 35.35 29.36 -63.67
N ALA A 2 34.15 29.04 -63.18
CA ALA A 2 33.69 27.83 -62.49
C ALA A 2 34.47 27.45 -61.19
N GLY A 3 33.89 27.43 -59.98
CA GLY A 3 32.50 27.27 -59.56
C GLY A 3 32.32 25.91 -58.90
N SER A 4 32.29 25.85 -57.57
CA SER A 4 31.56 24.82 -56.81
C SER A 4 31.39 25.24 -55.36
N ALA A 5 30.14 25.15 -54.92
CA ALA A 5 29.60 25.66 -53.68
C ALA A 5 29.48 24.56 -52.62
N ALA A 6 29.53 25.01 -51.35
CA ALA A 6 28.83 24.55 -50.16
C ALA A 6 28.84 23.06 -49.77
N LEU A 7 29.21 22.77 -48.51
CA LEU A 7 28.25 22.41 -47.46
C LEU A 7 28.97 22.24 -46.11
N LEU A 8 28.64 23.14 -45.17
CA LEU A 8 28.94 23.02 -43.75
C LEU A 8 28.07 21.89 -43.16
N GLY A 9 28.69 20.77 -42.84
CA GLY A 9 28.04 19.69 -42.09
C GLY A 9 28.03 20.00 -40.59
N THR A 10 26.86 20.39 -40.07
CA THR A 10 26.57 20.43 -38.64
C THR A 10 26.57 19.00 -38.08
N GLY A 11 27.57 18.66 -37.28
CA GLY A 11 27.63 17.39 -36.53
C GLY A 11 26.59 17.37 -35.42
N SER A 12 25.41 16.83 -35.71
CA SER A 12 24.44 16.41 -34.71
C SER A 12 24.94 15.13 -34.04
N ASN A 13 25.48 15.24 -32.82
CA ASN A 13 25.74 14.09 -31.94
C ASN A 13 24.39 13.51 -31.48
N LEU A 14 23.86 12.58 -32.28
CA LEU A 14 22.80 11.67 -31.85
C LEU A 14 23.43 10.63 -30.91
N PHE A 15 23.29 10.86 -29.60
CA PHE A 15 23.40 9.77 -28.62
C PHE A 15 22.22 8.82 -28.86
N ALA A 16 22.43 7.81 -29.71
CA ALA A 16 21.56 6.65 -29.76
C ALA A 16 21.70 5.91 -28.42
N GLN A 17 20.77 6.12 -27.50
CA GLN A 17 20.57 5.21 -26.38
C GLN A 17 20.11 3.87 -26.97
N SER A 18 21.00 2.88 -26.96
CA SER A 18 20.64 1.50 -27.25
C SER A 18 19.68 1.02 -26.17
N ALA A 19 18.38 1.05 -26.45
CA ALA A 19 17.41 0.32 -25.66
C ALA A 19 17.82 -1.16 -25.69
N SER A 20 18.14 -1.75 -24.53
CA SER A 20 18.32 -3.20 -24.43
C SER A 20 17.08 -3.88 -25.01
N PRO A 21 17.23 -4.91 -25.87
CA PRO A 21 16.07 -5.57 -26.47
C PRO A 21 15.16 -6.08 -25.36
N THR A 22 13.90 -5.65 -25.36
CA THR A 22 12.90 -6.11 -24.41
C THR A 22 12.80 -7.62 -24.51
N ARG A 23 13.22 -8.32 -23.45
CA ARG A 23 13.15 -9.78 -23.35
C ARG A 23 11.74 -10.25 -23.71
N ARG A 24 11.62 -11.20 -24.64
CA ARG A 24 10.31 -11.78 -24.98
C ARG A 24 9.76 -12.47 -23.73
N PRO A 25 8.48 -12.25 -23.36
CA PRO A 25 7.89 -12.91 -22.20
C PRO A 25 8.00 -14.44 -22.30
N PRO A 26 8.38 -15.12 -21.20
CA PRO A 26 8.50 -16.58 -21.18
C PRO A 26 7.15 -17.31 -21.25
N PHE A 27 6.05 -16.62 -20.97
CA PHE A 27 4.68 -17.16 -21.00
C PHE A 27 3.76 -16.32 -21.92
N PRO A 28 2.58 -16.84 -22.32
CA PRO A 28 1.60 -16.06 -23.07
C PRO A 28 1.15 -14.81 -22.29
N LEU A 29 0.94 -13.69 -22.99
CA LEU A 29 0.60 -12.40 -22.38
C LEU A 29 -0.77 -12.41 -21.67
N GLU A 30 -1.65 -13.30 -22.07
CA GLU A 30 -2.96 -13.53 -21.48
C GLU A 30 -2.91 -14.37 -20.20
N ASP A 31 -1.78 -14.99 -19.88
CA ASP A 31 -1.63 -15.81 -18.68
C ASP A 31 -1.60 -14.92 -17.42
N ASP A 32 -2.69 -14.99 -16.67
CA ASP A 32 -2.96 -14.14 -15.51
C ASP A 32 -3.77 -14.88 -14.43
N ASN A 33 -3.83 -16.20 -14.51
CA ASN A 33 -4.73 -17.04 -13.71
C ASN A 33 -4.22 -17.34 -12.28
N GLY A 34 -3.00 -16.94 -11.93
CA GLY A 34 -2.41 -17.21 -10.62
C GLY A 34 -1.98 -18.67 -10.42
N ARG A 35 -1.83 -19.45 -11.49
CA ARG A 35 -1.38 -20.84 -11.38
C ARG A 35 0.05 -20.93 -10.82
N PRO A 36 0.32 -21.91 -9.95
CA PRO A 36 1.67 -22.27 -9.54
C PRO A 36 2.60 -22.56 -10.73
N ILE A 37 3.81 -21.98 -10.71
CA ILE A 37 4.92 -22.28 -11.61
C ILE A 37 6.25 -22.43 -10.86
N ASP A 38 7.25 -22.99 -11.53
CA ASP A 38 8.63 -23.00 -11.05
C ASP A 38 9.20 -21.57 -10.93
N PRO A 39 10.18 -21.34 -10.03
CA PRO A 39 10.84 -20.05 -9.92
C PRO A 39 11.58 -19.67 -11.22
N PRO A 40 11.79 -18.36 -11.46
CA PRO A 40 12.63 -17.92 -12.57
C PRO A 40 14.09 -18.38 -12.36
N PRO A 41 14.87 -18.55 -13.44
CA PRO A 41 16.29 -18.86 -13.32
C PRO A 41 17.04 -17.76 -12.54
N PRO A 42 18.15 -18.09 -11.85
CA PRO A 42 18.94 -17.10 -11.11
C PRO A 42 19.32 -15.89 -11.97
N GLY A 43 19.18 -14.68 -11.42
CA GLY A 43 19.49 -13.44 -12.12
C GLY A 43 18.47 -13.06 -13.21
N TYR A 44 17.30 -13.72 -13.28
CA TYR A 44 16.24 -13.34 -14.22
C TYR A 44 15.82 -11.87 -14.07
N TYR A 45 15.66 -11.45 -12.82
CA TYR A 45 15.41 -10.07 -12.45
C TYR A 45 16.70 -9.41 -11.97
N THR A 46 16.92 -8.16 -12.39
CA THR A 46 17.99 -7.29 -11.90
C THR A 46 17.49 -6.31 -10.83
N ILE A 47 16.35 -6.61 -10.21
CA ILE A 47 15.76 -5.79 -9.15
C ILE A 47 16.27 -6.22 -7.78
N ASN A 48 16.38 -5.28 -6.84
CA ASN A 48 16.86 -5.52 -5.49
C ASN A 48 15.81 -6.26 -4.63
N GLY A 49 14.52 -6.03 -4.89
CA GLY A 49 13.42 -6.65 -4.14
C GLY A 49 13.24 -6.11 -2.72
N ARG A 50 13.99 -5.07 -2.37
CA ARG A 50 13.93 -4.31 -1.10
C ARG A 50 14.11 -2.83 -1.35
N SER A 51 13.50 -2.00 -0.53
CA SER A 51 13.64 -0.54 -0.59
C SER A 51 14.79 -0.03 0.28
N GLY A 52 15.12 -0.74 1.38
CA GLY A 52 16.26 -0.40 2.26
C GLY A 52 16.00 0.82 3.16
N PRO A 53 17.02 1.38 3.82
CA PRO A 53 16.81 2.38 4.89
C PRO A 53 16.14 3.69 4.44
N GLY A 54 16.21 4.03 3.15
CA GLY A 54 15.74 5.30 2.61
C GLY A 54 16.69 6.46 2.92
N LEU A 55 16.35 7.64 2.39
CA LEU A 55 17.10 8.88 2.61
C LEU A 55 16.25 9.92 3.36
N PRO A 56 16.89 10.86 4.07
CA PRO A 56 16.19 12.01 4.64
C PRO A 56 15.49 12.85 3.57
N VAL A 57 14.42 13.53 3.97
CA VAL A 57 13.66 14.40 3.09
C VAL A 57 14.29 15.79 3.01
N THR A 58 14.62 16.22 1.79
CA THR A 58 15.22 17.51 1.44
C THR A 58 14.30 18.26 0.47
N LYS A 59 14.68 19.47 0.05
CA LYS A 59 13.97 20.20 -1.01
C LYS A 59 13.92 19.46 -2.35
N GLU A 60 14.92 18.62 -2.62
CA GLU A 60 14.96 17.81 -3.84
C GLU A 60 14.06 16.57 -3.74
N THR A 61 13.87 16.02 -2.53
CA THR A 61 13.14 14.75 -2.31
C THR A 61 11.76 14.91 -1.68
N GLU A 62 11.35 16.13 -1.29
CA GLU A 62 10.02 16.39 -0.72
C GLU A 62 8.88 16.20 -1.73
N ARG A 63 9.18 16.24 -3.03
CA ARG A 63 8.27 15.92 -4.16
C ARG A 63 8.80 14.74 -4.99
N GLY A 64 8.12 14.38 -6.08
CA GLY A 64 8.49 13.23 -6.91
C GLY A 64 8.34 11.89 -6.20
N GLY A 65 9.19 10.93 -6.56
CA GLY A 65 9.19 9.55 -6.08
C GLY A 65 9.05 8.56 -7.23
N TRP A 66 8.25 7.52 -7.03
CA TRP A 66 8.07 6.42 -7.98
C TRP A 66 6.62 6.32 -8.43
N VAL A 67 6.39 6.00 -9.69
CA VAL A 67 5.09 5.54 -10.16
C VAL A 67 5.26 4.16 -10.74
N THR A 68 5.02 3.17 -9.88
CA THR A 68 4.89 1.78 -10.23
C THR A 68 3.42 1.43 -10.00
N SER A 69 2.67 1.27 -11.09
CA SER A 69 1.28 0.86 -11.01
C SER A 69 1.05 -0.36 -11.88
N GLU A 70 0.00 -1.12 -11.56
CA GLU A 70 -0.54 -2.15 -12.43
C GLU A 70 -0.66 -1.64 -13.88
N ALA A 71 -1.19 -0.42 -14.08
CA ALA A 71 -1.32 0.21 -15.39
C ALA A 71 0.00 0.72 -16.01
N ALA A 72 1.03 1.01 -15.20
CA ALA A 72 2.35 1.43 -15.67
C ALA A 72 3.21 0.22 -16.10
N VAL A 73 3.07 -0.90 -15.39
CA VAL A 73 3.71 -2.19 -15.71
C VAL A 73 3.09 -2.78 -16.96
N ASP A 74 1.80 -2.56 -17.18
CA ASP A 74 1.09 -2.86 -18.43
C ASP A 74 1.61 -2.06 -19.64
N ARG A 75 2.46 -1.05 -19.44
CA ARG A 75 2.96 -0.15 -20.49
C ARG A 75 4.47 0.15 -20.38
N LYS A 76 5.27 -0.88 -20.10
CA LYS A 76 6.72 -0.95 -20.42
C LYS A 76 7.69 -0.03 -19.63
N GLY A 77 7.29 0.61 -18.53
CA GLY A 77 8.23 1.46 -17.78
C GLY A 77 7.76 1.99 -16.43
N VAL A 78 8.69 2.57 -15.66
CA VAL A 78 8.47 3.19 -14.33
C VAL A 78 8.68 4.69 -14.44
N ARG A 79 7.85 5.54 -13.83
CA ARG A 79 8.21 6.97 -13.70
C ARG A 79 9.00 7.17 -12.42
N PHE A 80 10.11 7.89 -12.51
CA PHE A 80 10.94 8.22 -11.35
C PHE A 80 11.34 9.69 -11.38
N LYS A 81 11.24 10.35 -10.23
CA LYS A 81 11.73 11.72 -10.00
C LYS A 81 12.33 11.80 -8.60
N GLY A 82 13.65 11.89 -8.54
CA GLY A 82 14.41 11.96 -7.30
C GLY A 82 15.92 11.91 -7.58
N PRO A 83 16.76 11.98 -6.54
CA PRO A 83 18.20 11.84 -6.66
C PRO A 83 18.58 10.45 -7.16
N GLY A 84 19.74 10.36 -7.80
CA GLY A 84 20.27 9.11 -8.32
C GLY A 84 19.85 8.82 -9.77
N ARG A 85 20.22 7.63 -10.25
CA ARG A 85 19.96 7.23 -11.64
C ARG A 85 18.54 6.64 -11.74
N PRO A 86 17.69 7.12 -12.67
CA PRO A 86 16.38 6.53 -12.89
C PRO A 86 16.50 5.07 -13.38
N PRO A 87 15.45 4.24 -13.19
CA PRO A 87 15.41 2.89 -13.76
C PRO A 87 15.68 2.89 -15.28
N ALA A 88 16.27 1.82 -15.81
CA ALA A 88 16.63 1.75 -17.22
C ALA A 88 15.42 1.90 -18.17
N ASN A 89 14.23 1.52 -17.71
CA ASN A 89 12.96 1.64 -18.40
C ASN A 89 12.14 2.87 -17.91
N ALA A 90 12.83 3.96 -17.56
CA ALA A 90 12.14 5.13 -17.03
C ALA A 90 11.26 5.84 -18.06
N LEU A 91 10.06 6.22 -17.65
CA LEU A 91 9.11 7.01 -18.42
C LEU A 91 9.19 8.49 -17.99
N PRO A 92 8.81 9.44 -18.88
CA PRO A 92 8.70 10.85 -18.51
C PRO A 92 7.78 11.07 -17.31
N TRP A 93 8.19 11.97 -16.40
CA TRP A 93 7.47 12.23 -15.15
C TRP A 93 6.06 12.81 -15.35
N GLY A 94 5.91 13.84 -16.21
CA GLY A 94 4.64 14.54 -16.40
C GLY A 94 4.20 15.32 -15.15
N ASP A 95 2.91 15.26 -14.83
CA ASP A 95 2.28 15.93 -13.66
C ASP A 95 1.90 14.92 -12.56
N SER A 96 2.74 13.90 -12.35
CA SER A 96 2.41 12.81 -11.43
C SER A 96 2.47 13.15 -9.96
N ASP A 97 2.96 14.32 -9.57
CA ASP A 97 2.97 14.81 -8.20
C ASP A 97 2.31 16.18 -8.11
N SER A 98 1.20 16.41 -8.82
CA SER A 98 0.61 17.75 -9.03
C SER A 98 0.40 18.53 -7.73
N GLY A 99 0.11 17.84 -6.62
CA GLY A 99 -0.16 18.46 -5.33
C GLY A 99 -1.50 19.19 -5.28
N ARG A 100 -2.40 18.89 -6.24
CA ARG A 100 -3.68 19.60 -6.38
C ARG A 100 -4.54 19.49 -5.13
N VAL A 101 -4.58 18.35 -4.44
CA VAL A 101 -5.30 18.20 -3.15
C VAL A 101 -4.84 19.20 -2.09
N VAL A 102 -3.57 19.60 -2.09
CA VAL A 102 -3.07 20.65 -1.17
C VAL A 102 -3.51 22.03 -1.67
N THR A 103 -3.33 22.33 -2.96
CA THR A 103 -3.67 23.65 -3.52
C THR A 103 -5.17 23.94 -3.51
N GLN A 104 -6.01 22.91 -3.54
CA GLN A 104 -7.47 23.00 -3.40
C GLN A 104 -7.93 23.07 -1.93
N GLY A 105 -7.01 22.96 -0.97
CA GLY A 105 -7.33 23.01 0.45
C GLY A 105 -8.07 21.77 0.97
N LEU A 106 -7.85 20.60 0.35
CA LEU A 106 -8.47 19.34 0.76
C LEU A 106 -7.65 18.62 1.84
N ILE A 107 -6.34 18.78 1.82
CA ILE A 107 -5.42 18.34 2.90
C ILE A 107 -4.41 19.45 3.23
N PRO A 108 -3.86 19.50 4.46
CA PRO A 108 -2.75 20.41 4.76
C PRO A 108 -1.50 20.05 3.93
N PRO A 109 -0.54 20.98 3.79
CA PRO A 109 0.75 20.66 3.19
C PRO A 109 1.40 19.47 3.89
N VAL A 110 1.76 18.46 3.10
CA VAL A 110 2.35 17.21 3.58
C VAL A 110 3.65 16.93 2.83
N LYS A 111 4.63 16.42 3.56
CA LYS A 111 5.90 15.92 3.04
C LYS A 111 5.99 14.43 3.33
N PRO A 112 6.75 13.67 2.54
CA PRO A 112 7.04 12.29 2.91
C PRO A 112 7.82 12.25 4.23
N LEU A 113 7.76 11.12 4.92
CA LEU A 113 8.56 10.79 6.10
C LEU A 113 10.00 10.43 5.72
N LEU A 114 10.15 9.72 4.60
CA LEU A 114 11.44 9.29 4.04
C LEU A 114 11.39 9.38 2.51
N HIS A 115 12.54 9.61 1.88
CA HIS A 115 12.71 9.37 0.45
C HIS A 115 13.08 7.90 0.25
N LEU A 116 12.05 7.09 0.01
CA LEU A 116 12.10 5.64 -0.06
C LEU A 116 10.94 5.16 -0.93
N HIS A 117 11.16 4.18 -1.79
CA HIS A 117 10.05 3.57 -2.53
C HIS A 117 9.22 2.70 -1.58
N LEU A 118 8.07 3.18 -1.14
CA LEU A 118 7.18 2.43 -0.25
C LEU A 118 5.74 2.78 -0.57
N ARG A 119 4.96 1.75 -0.88
CA ARG A 119 3.51 1.85 -1.06
C ARG A 119 2.80 1.26 0.14
N ASP A 120 1.52 1.56 0.26
CA ASP A 120 0.65 0.95 1.28
C ASP A 120 1.23 1.16 2.69
N THR A 121 1.50 2.43 3.02
CA THR A 121 2.19 2.80 4.25
C THR A 121 1.34 2.50 5.47
N ILE A 122 1.83 1.65 6.36
CA ILE A 122 1.16 1.29 7.61
C ILE A 122 2.01 1.74 8.78
N ILE A 123 1.40 2.43 9.75
CA ILE A 123 2.06 2.83 10.99
C ILE A 123 1.30 2.32 12.21
N CYS A 124 2.00 1.63 13.11
CA CYS A 124 1.46 1.12 14.37
C CYS A 124 2.20 1.72 15.56
N LEU A 125 1.47 2.21 16.57
CA LEU A 125 2.05 2.49 17.89
C LEU A 125 2.15 1.17 18.68
N GLY A 126 3.37 0.71 18.91
CA GLY A 126 3.66 -0.50 19.66
C GLY A 126 3.52 -0.35 21.18
N GLY A 127 3.41 -1.48 21.88
CA GLY A 127 3.26 -1.51 23.34
C GLY A 127 4.49 -1.03 24.13
N ASP A 128 5.63 -0.90 23.46
CA ASP A 128 6.87 -0.33 24.01
C ASP A 128 6.95 1.21 23.84
N GLY A 129 5.91 1.82 23.28
CA GLY A 129 5.86 3.24 23.01
C GLY A 129 6.65 3.69 21.78
N ASN A 130 7.12 2.79 20.92
CA ASN A 130 7.66 3.15 19.62
C ASN A 130 6.59 3.05 18.52
N TYR A 131 6.75 3.84 17.47
CA TYR A 131 6.03 3.66 16.22
C TYR A 131 6.78 2.70 15.32
N TYR A 132 6.05 1.86 14.61
CA TYR A 132 6.57 0.91 13.65
C TYR A 132 5.92 1.14 12.31
N MET A 133 6.70 1.13 11.24
CA MET A 133 6.22 1.33 9.87
C MET A 133 6.63 0.17 8.98
N THR A 134 5.71 -0.26 8.12
CA THR A 134 5.97 -1.17 7.02
C THR A 134 5.09 -0.80 5.81
N GLY A 135 5.21 -1.55 4.73
CA GLY A 135 4.43 -1.39 3.51
C GLY A 135 4.99 -2.23 2.37
N SER A 136 4.40 -2.11 1.18
CA SER A 136 4.90 -2.75 -0.03
C SER A 136 6.24 -2.11 -0.42
N THR A 137 7.30 -2.91 -0.37
CA THR A 137 8.70 -2.48 -0.55
C THR A 137 9.36 -3.26 -1.69
N GLY A 138 10.44 -2.71 -2.24
CA GLY A 138 11.07 -3.17 -3.47
C GLY A 138 11.04 -2.10 -4.55
N ASP A 139 12.05 -2.12 -5.40
CA ASP A 139 12.24 -1.22 -6.54
C ASP A 139 11.25 -1.49 -7.70
N ASP A 140 10.59 -2.66 -7.72
CA ASP A 140 9.47 -2.97 -8.62
C ASP A 140 8.52 -4.03 -8.01
N ILE A 141 7.59 -3.56 -7.16
CA ILE A 141 6.61 -4.43 -6.46
C ILE A 141 5.61 -5.14 -7.39
N TRP A 142 5.67 -4.86 -8.69
CA TRP A 142 4.82 -5.49 -9.70
C TRP A 142 5.53 -6.60 -10.47
N LYS A 143 6.74 -6.97 -10.02
CA LYS A 143 7.49 -8.16 -10.46
C LYS A 143 7.82 -9.08 -9.31
N THR A 144 8.69 -8.64 -8.41
CA THR A 144 9.04 -9.44 -7.24
C THR A 144 9.59 -8.60 -6.10
N THR A 145 9.43 -9.10 -4.88
CA THR A 145 9.97 -8.52 -3.66
C THR A 145 10.50 -9.65 -2.78
N ASP A 146 11.30 -9.35 -1.75
CA ASP A 146 11.87 -10.38 -0.87
C ASP A 146 10.92 -10.74 0.29
N GLY A 147 10.36 -9.72 0.94
CA GLY A 147 9.57 -9.92 2.14
C GLY A 147 9.14 -8.60 2.79
N ILE A 148 9.19 -8.57 4.11
CA ILE A 148 8.66 -7.47 4.92
C ILE A 148 9.81 -6.73 5.60
N GLU A 149 9.95 -5.45 5.25
CA GLU A 149 10.90 -4.52 5.88
C GLU A 149 10.22 -3.73 7.00
N LEU A 150 11.00 -3.35 8.03
CA LEU A 150 10.49 -2.64 9.19
C LEU A 150 11.32 -1.39 9.51
N TRP A 151 10.64 -0.31 9.88
CA TRP A 151 11.22 0.90 10.43
C TRP A 151 10.62 1.20 11.80
N ARG A 152 11.39 1.82 12.69
CA ARG A 152 10.97 2.23 14.02
C ARG A 152 11.21 3.72 14.23
N SER A 153 10.28 4.39 14.89
CA SER A 153 10.43 5.78 15.27
C SER A 153 9.96 6.04 16.70
N PRO A 154 10.66 6.84 17.50
CA PRO A 154 10.14 7.29 18.79
C PRO A 154 9.12 8.45 18.65
N ASP A 155 9.09 9.15 17.51
CA ASP A 155 8.46 10.48 17.39
C ASP A 155 7.74 10.75 16.06
N LEU A 156 7.64 9.76 15.17
CA LEU A 156 7.14 9.87 13.77
C LEU A 156 8.02 10.72 12.83
N LYS A 157 9.16 11.26 13.31
CA LYS A 157 10.06 12.11 12.50
C LYS A 157 11.30 11.35 12.09
N ARG A 158 11.99 10.78 13.07
CA ARG A 158 13.22 10.01 12.85
C ARG A 158 12.87 8.54 12.81
N TRP A 159 13.24 7.90 11.70
CA TRP A 159 12.99 6.49 11.47
C TRP A 159 14.32 5.74 11.40
N ASP A 160 14.50 4.77 12.30
CA ASP A 160 15.59 3.80 12.24
C ASP A 160 15.12 2.59 11.41
N TYR A 161 15.90 2.19 10.41
CA TYR A 161 15.63 0.99 9.63
C TYR A 161 16.07 -0.25 10.40
N LEU A 162 15.15 -1.20 10.59
CA LEU A 162 15.39 -2.44 11.35
C LEU A 162 15.71 -3.64 10.45
N GLY A 163 15.66 -3.47 9.13
CA GLY A 163 15.98 -4.53 8.17
C GLY A 163 14.77 -5.28 7.65
N LEU A 164 15.06 -6.37 6.95
CA LEU A 164 14.08 -7.37 6.53
C LEU A 164 13.80 -8.31 7.71
N ILE A 165 12.60 -8.22 8.28
CA ILE A 165 12.21 -8.97 9.49
C ILE A 165 11.57 -10.33 9.17
N TRP A 166 11.15 -10.52 7.92
CA TRP A 166 10.60 -11.77 7.39
C TRP A 166 10.82 -11.84 5.88
N SER A 167 11.27 -13.00 5.37
CA SER A 167 11.52 -13.24 3.93
C SER A 167 10.67 -14.42 3.43
N MET A 168 10.11 -14.30 2.22
CA MET A 168 9.41 -15.42 1.58
C MET A 168 10.33 -16.64 1.41
N GLU A 169 11.61 -16.42 1.07
CA GLU A 169 12.57 -17.49 0.84
C GLU A 169 13.00 -18.19 2.13
N LYS A 170 13.32 -17.41 3.16
CA LYS A 170 13.83 -17.95 4.43
C LYS A 170 12.71 -18.48 5.32
N ASP A 171 11.66 -17.70 5.48
CA ASP A 171 10.66 -17.87 6.54
C ASP A 171 9.29 -18.31 5.98
N GLY A 172 9.07 -18.16 4.67
CA GLY A 172 7.81 -18.51 4.01
C GLY A 172 7.57 -20.01 3.82
N GLY A 173 6.29 -20.36 3.77
CA GLY A 173 5.77 -21.68 3.44
C GLY A 173 5.21 -21.65 2.01
N TRP A 174 3.88 -21.56 1.90
CA TRP A 174 3.20 -21.45 0.61
C TRP A 174 3.55 -20.16 -0.15
N GLU A 175 4.05 -19.12 0.54
CA GLU A 175 4.48 -17.85 -0.06
C GLU A 175 5.67 -17.98 -1.01
N LYS A 176 6.38 -19.10 -0.97
CA LYS A 176 7.47 -19.41 -1.92
C LYS A 176 6.96 -19.61 -3.35
N GLN A 177 5.66 -19.88 -3.50
CA GLN A 177 5.07 -20.20 -4.79
C GLN A 177 5.12 -19.02 -5.77
N TRP A 178 5.68 -19.25 -6.96
CA TRP A 178 5.65 -18.29 -8.06
C TRP A 178 4.39 -18.43 -8.90
N THR A 179 3.97 -17.33 -9.51
CA THR A 179 2.84 -17.29 -10.46
C THR A 179 3.23 -16.55 -11.74
N VAL A 180 2.32 -16.48 -12.70
CA VAL A 180 2.47 -15.67 -13.90
C VAL A 180 1.56 -14.45 -13.82
N ARG A 181 2.08 -13.31 -14.29
CA ARG A 181 1.28 -12.12 -14.61
C ARG A 181 1.69 -11.59 -15.96
N LYS A 182 0.72 -11.52 -16.88
CA LYS A 182 0.89 -10.93 -18.21
C LYS A 182 2.11 -11.45 -18.95
N GLY A 183 2.31 -12.76 -18.88
CA GLY A 183 3.40 -13.45 -19.58
C GLY A 183 4.75 -13.47 -18.85
N ASP A 184 4.88 -12.85 -17.68
CA ASP A 184 6.14 -12.83 -16.90
C ASP A 184 5.99 -13.46 -15.52
N TYR A 185 7.12 -13.85 -14.91
CA TYR A 185 7.15 -14.37 -13.54
C TYR A 185 6.62 -13.31 -12.56
N PHE A 186 5.90 -13.73 -11.54
CA PHE A 186 5.32 -12.79 -10.60
C PHE A 186 5.18 -13.37 -9.19
N ARG A 187 5.81 -12.70 -8.23
CA ARG A 187 5.73 -13.05 -6.80
C ARG A 187 6.18 -11.88 -5.93
N ALA A 188 5.24 -11.12 -5.41
CA ALA A 188 5.50 -9.98 -4.54
C ALA A 188 4.63 -10.03 -3.28
N ILE A 189 5.18 -9.52 -2.17
CA ILE A 189 4.43 -9.15 -0.98
C ILE A 189 3.76 -7.80 -1.20
N TRP A 190 2.45 -7.75 -0.95
CA TRP A 190 1.64 -6.55 -1.04
C TRP A 190 0.94 -6.22 0.29
N ALA A 191 0.87 -4.92 0.55
CA ALA A 191 0.21 -4.26 1.67
C ALA A 191 0.40 -5.00 3.00
N PRO A 192 1.66 -5.25 3.44
CA PRO A 192 1.86 -5.79 4.77
C PRO A 192 1.41 -4.75 5.82
N GLU A 193 0.67 -5.20 6.82
CA GLU A 193 0.23 -4.38 7.94
C GLU A 193 0.79 -4.90 9.26
N ILE A 194 1.46 -4.05 10.03
CA ILE A 194 1.88 -4.38 11.40
C ILE A 194 0.83 -3.91 12.40
N HIS A 195 0.47 -4.79 13.33
CA HIS A 195 -0.48 -4.52 14.40
C HIS A 195 0.09 -4.92 15.76
N PHE A 196 -0.20 -4.12 16.79
CA PHE A 196 0.01 -4.50 18.18
C PHE A 196 -1.36 -4.73 18.83
N ILE A 197 -1.72 -5.99 19.05
CA ILE A 197 -3.05 -6.42 19.51
C ILE A 197 -2.87 -7.43 20.63
N ASN A 198 -3.65 -7.29 21.71
CA ASN A 198 -3.67 -8.20 22.85
C ASN A 198 -2.26 -8.52 23.41
N GLY A 199 -1.37 -7.52 23.44
CA GLY A 199 -0.04 -7.62 24.02
C GLY A 199 1.03 -8.27 23.12
N ASN A 200 0.76 -8.50 21.83
CA ASN A 200 1.74 -9.06 20.90
C ASN A 200 1.66 -8.38 19.51
N TYR A 201 2.69 -8.59 18.69
CA TYR A 201 2.78 -8.10 17.32
C TYR A 201 2.32 -9.15 16.31
N TYR A 202 1.50 -8.69 15.38
CA TYR A 202 1.00 -9.46 14.26
C TYR A 202 1.29 -8.72 12.97
N ILE A 203 1.55 -9.47 11.90
CA ILE A 203 1.71 -8.90 10.56
C ILE A 203 0.75 -9.59 9.62
N CYS A 204 -0.17 -8.83 9.04
CA CYS A 204 -0.91 -9.27 7.87
C CYS A 204 -0.07 -9.02 6.63
N HIS A 205 -0.18 -9.89 5.62
CA HIS A 205 0.33 -9.60 4.30
C HIS A 205 -0.45 -10.38 3.24
N SER A 206 -0.25 -10.02 1.98
CA SER A 206 -0.71 -10.81 0.85
C SER A 206 0.43 -11.12 -0.11
N VAL A 207 0.38 -12.30 -0.73
CA VAL A 207 1.23 -12.64 -1.87
C VAL A 207 0.39 -12.51 -3.13
N SER A 208 0.91 -11.71 -4.05
CA SER A 208 0.26 -11.39 -5.30
C SER A 208 -0.21 -12.63 -6.07
N ARG A 209 -1.49 -12.68 -6.45
CA ARG A 209 -2.16 -13.84 -7.11
C ARG A 209 -2.17 -15.15 -6.33
N SER A 210 -1.86 -15.13 -5.04
CA SER A 210 -1.90 -16.33 -4.21
C SER A 210 -2.90 -16.19 -3.08
N GLY A 211 -2.70 -15.25 -2.15
CA GLY A 211 -3.64 -15.05 -1.05
C GLY A 211 -3.06 -14.29 0.13
N ILE A 212 -3.79 -14.31 1.25
CA ILE A 212 -3.44 -13.57 2.47
C ILE A 212 -2.94 -14.50 3.58
N ALA A 213 -2.10 -13.96 4.47
CA ALA A 213 -1.63 -14.61 5.69
C ALA A 213 -1.60 -13.65 6.88
N VAL A 214 -1.54 -14.24 8.08
CA VAL A 214 -1.30 -13.55 9.35
C VAL A 214 -0.09 -14.20 10.00
N LEU A 215 0.92 -13.40 10.29
CA LEU A 215 2.12 -13.76 11.03
C LEU A 215 2.01 -13.28 12.48
N ARG A 216 2.61 -14.00 13.41
CA ARG A 216 2.70 -13.69 14.84
C ARG A 216 4.16 -13.63 15.28
N SER A 217 4.49 -12.61 16.07
CA SER A 217 5.80 -12.54 16.72
C SER A 217 5.91 -13.59 17.84
N THR A 218 6.96 -14.40 17.78
CA THR A 218 7.28 -15.43 18.78
C THR A 218 8.01 -14.86 20.00
N SER A 219 8.63 -13.68 19.87
CA SER A 219 9.35 -13.01 20.95
C SER A 219 8.52 -11.98 21.70
N GLY A 220 7.35 -11.60 21.17
CA GLY A 220 6.57 -10.47 21.67
C GLY A 220 7.10 -9.10 21.23
N LYS A 221 8.11 -9.06 20.34
CA LYS A 221 8.71 -7.81 19.82
C LYS A 221 8.36 -7.59 18.35
N ALA A 222 8.41 -6.34 17.90
CA ALA A 222 8.09 -5.94 16.53
C ALA A 222 9.12 -6.46 15.51
N GLU A 223 10.36 -6.75 15.93
CA GLU A 223 11.39 -7.33 15.07
C GLU A 223 11.20 -8.84 14.86
N GLY A 224 10.23 -9.46 15.54
CA GLY A 224 9.99 -10.91 15.47
C GLY A 224 10.98 -11.70 16.34
N PRO A 225 11.31 -12.96 15.97
CA PRO A 225 10.98 -13.60 14.70
C PRO A 225 9.50 -13.93 14.55
N TYR A 226 9.04 -13.98 13.30
CA TYR A 226 7.64 -14.19 12.94
C TYR A 226 7.39 -15.61 12.41
N VAL A 227 6.24 -16.18 12.77
CA VAL A 227 5.71 -17.45 12.24
C VAL A 227 4.25 -17.24 11.83
N HIS A 228 3.69 -18.06 10.95
CA HIS A 228 2.25 -18.04 10.69
C HIS A 228 1.46 -18.21 11.99
N ALA A 229 0.52 -17.29 12.25
CA ALA A 229 -0.39 -17.43 13.37
C ALA A 229 -1.24 -18.70 13.22
N PHE A 230 -1.60 -19.04 11.96
CA PHE A 230 -2.26 -20.26 11.56
C PHE A 230 -2.15 -20.48 10.04
N SER A 231 -2.42 -21.71 9.58
CA SER A 231 -2.39 -22.11 8.16
C SER A 231 -1.03 -21.89 7.45
N PRO A 232 0.08 -22.47 7.94
CA PRO A 232 1.40 -22.28 7.32
C PRO A 232 1.54 -22.90 5.93
N ASP A 233 0.68 -23.86 5.57
CA ASP A 233 0.82 -24.64 4.34
C ASP A 233 -0.08 -24.14 3.19
N LYS A 234 -0.94 -23.16 3.44
CA LYS A 234 -1.86 -22.60 2.43
C LYS A 234 -2.37 -21.20 2.81
N PRO A 235 -2.74 -20.35 1.83
CA PRO A 235 -3.32 -19.04 2.12
C PRO A 235 -4.63 -19.15 2.93
N LEU A 236 -4.89 -18.15 3.75
CA LEU A 236 -6.12 -18.05 4.55
C LEU A 236 -7.35 -17.87 3.65
N ARG A 237 -7.18 -17.04 2.63
CA ARG A 237 -8.14 -16.73 1.56
C ARG A 237 -7.38 -16.30 0.31
N ASN A 238 -7.99 -16.52 -0.85
CA ASN A 238 -7.57 -15.85 -2.07
C ASN A 238 -8.00 -14.38 -1.97
N GLY A 239 -7.04 -13.46 -1.97
CA GLY A 239 -7.30 -12.05 -1.73
C GLY A 239 -6.00 -11.26 -1.57
N ILE A 240 -6.15 -9.96 -1.36
CA ILE A 240 -5.07 -8.99 -1.10
C ILE A 240 -5.43 -8.17 0.14
N ASP A 241 -4.49 -7.37 0.63
CA ASP A 241 -4.72 -6.28 1.59
C ASP A 241 -5.48 -6.73 2.85
N ALA A 242 -4.92 -7.70 3.57
CA ALA A 242 -5.48 -8.17 4.83
C ALA A 242 -5.17 -7.18 5.96
N THR A 243 -6.14 -6.97 6.85
CA THR A 243 -5.99 -6.09 8.02
C THR A 243 -6.65 -6.72 9.25
N LEU A 244 -6.12 -6.41 10.44
CA LEU A 244 -6.70 -6.79 11.72
C LEU A 244 -7.27 -5.59 12.47
N PHE A 245 -8.40 -5.81 13.11
CA PHE A 245 -8.95 -4.89 14.11
C PHE A 245 -9.10 -5.61 15.45
N GLY A 246 -8.43 -5.09 16.48
CA GLY A 246 -8.61 -5.50 17.87
C GLY A 246 -9.62 -4.59 18.56
N ASP A 247 -10.67 -5.16 19.14
CA ASP A 247 -11.71 -4.43 19.85
C ASP A 247 -11.39 -4.31 21.36
N ASP A 248 -12.14 -3.46 22.05
CA ASP A 248 -11.97 -3.18 23.48
C ASP A 248 -12.29 -4.38 24.40
N ASP A 249 -13.09 -5.34 23.93
CA ASP A 249 -13.39 -6.59 24.62
C ASP A 249 -12.34 -7.70 24.39
N GLY A 250 -11.27 -7.40 23.64
CA GLY A 250 -10.21 -8.34 23.27
C GLY A 250 -10.53 -9.23 22.06
N ALA A 251 -11.72 -9.09 21.45
CA ALA A 251 -12.03 -9.73 20.18
C ALA A 251 -11.14 -9.17 19.06
N VAL A 252 -10.83 -10.02 18.09
CA VAL A 252 -10.05 -9.61 16.92
C VAL A 252 -10.79 -10.05 15.66
N TYR A 253 -10.84 -9.14 14.70
CA TYR A 253 -11.50 -9.30 13.42
C TYR A 253 -10.48 -9.22 12.29
N LEU A 254 -10.63 -10.11 11.32
CA LEU A 254 -9.82 -10.16 10.10
C LEU A 254 -10.74 -9.85 8.91
N THR A 255 -10.33 -8.89 8.09
CA THR A 255 -10.92 -8.63 6.77
C THR A 255 -9.81 -8.45 5.73
N TYR A 256 -10.18 -8.33 4.46
CA TYR A 256 -9.24 -8.20 3.36
C TYR A 256 -9.87 -7.49 2.15
N GLY A 257 -9.02 -7.06 1.21
CA GLY A 257 -9.43 -6.44 -0.04
C GLY A 257 -10.27 -5.18 0.21
N GLY A 258 -11.43 -5.06 -0.45
CA GLY A 258 -12.37 -3.96 -0.26
C GLY A 258 -13.27 -4.09 0.98
N ALA A 259 -12.84 -4.88 1.96
CA ALA A 259 -13.63 -5.31 3.11
C ALA A 259 -14.92 -6.07 2.74
N PHE A 260 -14.85 -6.97 1.75
CA PHE A 260 -16.03 -7.68 1.22
C PHE A 260 -16.63 -8.69 2.21
N GLU A 261 -15.78 -9.34 2.99
CA GLU A 261 -16.17 -10.24 4.06
C GLU A 261 -15.26 -10.03 5.28
N MET A 262 -15.76 -10.35 6.46
CA MET A 262 -15.01 -10.26 7.71
C MET A 262 -15.27 -11.50 8.56
N VAL A 263 -14.27 -11.90 9.35
CA VAL A 263 -14.37 -13.03 10.29
C VAL A 263 -13.81 -12.63 11.65
N ARG A 264 -14.42 -13.15 12.72
CA ARG A 264 -13.84 -13.07 14.07
C ARG A 264 -12.80 -14.18 14.23
N LEU A 265 -11.64 -13.87 14.78
CA LEU A 265 -10.61 -14.86 15.13
C LEU A 265 -10.88 -15.48 16.51
N LYS A 266 -10.29 -16.66 16.76
CA LYS A 266 -10.29 -17.27 18.10
C LYS A 266 -9.60 -16.36 19.11
N PRO A 267 -9.90 -16.46 20.42
CA PRO A 267 -9.25 -15.62 21.45
C PRO A 267 -7.72 -15.71 21.48
N ASP A 268 -7.16 -16.87 21.10
CA ASP A 268 -5.71 -17.11 21.01
C ASP A 268 -5.10 -16.74 19.63
N LEU A 269 -5.94 -16.28 18.69
CA LEU A 269 -5.61 -15.91 17.32
C LEU A 269 -4.99 -17.04 16.49
N SER A 270 -5.25 -18.31 16.87
CA SER A 270 -4.77 -19.51 16.16
C SER A 270 -5.67 -19.98 15.01
N GLY A 271 -6.65 -19.15 14.63
CA GLY A 271 -7.56 -19.45 13.52
C GLY A 271 -8.88 -18.70 13.60
N TYR A 272 -9.82 -19.08 12.74
CA TYR A 272 -11.16 -18.52 12.71
C TYR A 272 -11.96 -18.94 13.96
N GLY A 273 -12.58 -17.97 14.60
CA GLY A 273 -13.51 -18.15 15.72
C GLY A 273 -14.98 -18.10 15.30
N GLY A 274 -15.25 -18.03 14.00
CA GLY A 274 -16.57 -18.02 13.40
C GLY A 274 -16.49 -18.12 11.88
N GLU A 275 -17.61 -17.89 11.20
CA GLU A 275 -17.70 -17.90 9.74
C GLU A 275 -17.38 -16.53 9.15
N TRP A 276 -16.88 -16.54 7.91
CA TRP A 276 -16.77 -15.32 7.12
C TRP A 276 -18.15 -14.76 6.80
N THR A 277 -18.36 -13.50 7.16
CA THR A 277 -19.65 -12.82 7.00
C THR A 277 -19.49 -11.70 5.97
N PRO A 278 -20.33 -11.64 4.92
CA PRO A 278 -20.32 -10.55 3.96
C PRO A 278 -20.57 -9.21 4.66
N VAL A 279 -19.80 -8.20 4.27
CA VAL A 279 -19.98 -6.83 4.75
C VAL A 279 -20.51 -5.98 3.60
N THR A 280 -21.59 -5.26 3.85
CA THR A 280 -22.25 -4.42 2.83
C THR A 280 -22.71 -3.10 3.41
N LEU A 281 -22.86 -2.13 2.52
CA LEU A 281 -23.57 -0.89 2.80
C LEU A 281 -25.08 -1.14 2.76
N ASP A 282 -25.76 -0.70 3.82
CA ASP A 282 -27.21 -0.62 3.86
C ASP A 282 -27.69 0.57 3.00
N THR A 283 -26.99 1.69 3.11
CA THR A 283 -27.21 2.93 2.33
C THR A 283 -26.05 3.14 1.34
N PRO A 284 -26.13 2.62 0.11
CA PRO A 284 -25.07 2.80 -0.88
C PRO A 284 -24.99 4.25 -1.38
N ASP A 285 -23.78 4.69 -1.70
CA ASP A 285 -23.54 5.90 -2.47
C ASP A 285 -23.77 5.58 -3.95
N LEU A 286 -24.69 6.28 -4.61
CA LEU A 286 -25.05 6.00 -5.99
C LEU A 286 -24.31 6.90 -7.00
N ASN A 287 -23.42 7.79 -6.53
CA ASN A 287 -22.65 8.65 -7.43
C ASN A 287 -21.47 7.86 -8.04
N PRO A 288 -21.49 7.53 -9.34
CA PRO A 288 -20.40 6.76 -9.97
C PRO A 288 -19.05 7.47 -9.94
N VAL A 289 -18.99 8.79 -9.73
CA VAL A 289 -17.74 9.55 -9.61
C VAL A 289 -17.01 9.26 -8.29
N HIS A 290 -17.71 8.67 -7.31
CA HIS A 290 -17.15 8.26 -6.02
C HIS A 290 -16.70 6.79 -6.01
N HIS A 291 -16.71 6.12 -7.17
CA HIS A 291 -16.47 4.69 -7.28
C HIS A 291 -15.52 4.28 -8.40
N ASN A 292 -14.72 3.26 -8.10
CA ASN A 292 -14.03 2.44 -9.07
C ASN A 292 -15.06 1.62 -9.88
N LYS A 293 -14.78 1.40 -11.17
CA LYS A 293 -15.61 0.56 -12.04
C LYS A 293 -15.85 -0.85 -11.49
N LYS A 294 -14.93 -1.38 -10.66
CA LYS A 294 -15.09 -2.67 -9.98
C LYS A 294 -16.28 -2.71 -9.02
N CYS A 295 -16.67 -1.59 -8.38
CA CYS A 295 -17.76 -1.52 -7.41
C CYS A 295 -19.15 -1.41 -8.07
N VAL A 296 -19.21 -0.93 -9.32
CA VAL A 296 -20.48 -0.76 -10.09
C VAL A 296 -21.24 -2.09 -10.21
N ARG A 297 -20.52 -3.20 -10.41
CA ARG A 297 -21.12 -4.53 -10.64
C ARG A 297 -21.89 -5.08 -9.43
N HIS A 298 -21.68 -4.51 -8.24
CA HIS A 298 -22.35 -4.90 -7.00
C HIS A 298 -23.40 -3.86 -6.56
N GLY A 299 -23.85 -2.98 -7.47
CA GLY A 299 -24.83 -1.94 -7.17
C GLY A 299 -24.34 -0.95 -6.13
N TYR A 300 -23.03 -0.67 -6.10
CA TYR A 300 -22.38 0.28 -5.18
C TYR A 300 -22.53 -0.05 -3.69
N ARG A 301 -22.77 -1.32 -3.35
CA ARG A 301 -22.93 -1.77 -1.95
C ARG A 301 -21.63 -2.14 -1.26
N ASP A 302 -20.52 -2.16 -2.00
CA ASP A 302 -19.18 -2.36 -1.45
C ASP A 302 -18.71 -1.09 -0.73
N ILE A 303 -17.92 -1.22 0.35
CA ILE A 303 -17.28 -0.08 1.01
C ILE A 303 -16.31 0.61 0.03
N GLY A 304 -15.51 -0.20 -0.65
CA GLY A 304 -14.51 0.19 -1.64
C GLY A 304 -14.03 -1.06 -2.40
N PHE A 305 -12.88 -1.00 -3.07
CA PHE A 305 -12.38 -2.09 -3.91
C PHE A 305 -11.11 -2.80 -3.40
N GLU A 306 -10.31 -2.16 -2.55
CA GLU A 306 -9.06 -2.71 -1.99
C GLU A 306 -8.63 -1.96 -0.71
N GLY A 307 -7.54 -2.35 -0.06
CA GLY A 307 -6.94 -1.65 1.07
C GLY A 307 -7.90 -1.38 2.23
N ALA A 308 -8.42 -2.42 2.89
CA ALA A 308 -9.33 -2.25 4.01
C ALA A 308 -8.63 -1.66 5.25
N THR A 309 -9.35 -0.89 6.07
CA THR A 309 -8.88 -0.41 7.38
C THR A 309 -10.05 -0.33 8.35
N MET A 310 -9.82 -0.54 9.65
CA MET A 310 -10.90 -0.50 10.64
C MET A 310 -10.44 0.06 11.98
N PHE A 311 -11.27 0.89 12.59
CA PHE A 311 -11.04 1.45 13.93
C PHE A 311 -12.35 1.74 14.67
N LYS A 312 -12.26 1.97 15.98
CA LYS A 312 -13.41 2.33 16.82
C LYS A 312 -13.26 3.72 17.41
N HIS A 313 -14.34 4.49 17.41
CA HIS A 313 -14.40 5.80 18.06
C HIS A 313 -15.78 6.05 18.64
N ALA A 314 -15.82 6.49 19.91
CA ALA A 314 -17.07 6.83 20.61
C ALA A 314 -18.16 5.74 20.51
N GLY A 315 -17.76 4.47 20.67
CA GLY A 315 -18.68 3.33 20.61
C GLY A 315 -19.11 2.90 19.20
N LYS A 316 -18.65 3.57 18.15
CA LYS A 316 -18.94 3.24 16.75
C LYS A 316 -17.72 2.63 16.05
N TYR A 317 -18.00 1.67 15.18
CA TYR A 317 -17.03 1.06 14.29
C TYR A 317 -16.96 1.84 12.98
N TYR A 318 -15.76 2.15 12.55
CA TYR A 318 -15.46 2.76 11.27
C TYR A 318 -14.73 1.71 10.44
N LEU A 319 -15.33 1.33 9.32
CA LEU A 319 -14.72 0.45 8.34
C LEU A 319 -14.46 1.23 7.07
N GLY A 320 -13.25 1.14 6.60
CA GLY A 320 -12.77 1.77 5.40
C GLY A 320 -12.29 0.77 4.37
N ALA A 321 -12.43 1.14 3.12
CA ALA A 321 -11.70 0.56 2.01
C ALA A 321 -11.40 1.67 1.00
N VAL A 322 -10.42 1.46 0.14
CA VAL A 322 -10.09 2.44 -0.88
C VAL A 322 -11.15 2.48 -1.96
N ASP A 323 -11.48 3.70 -2.38
CA ASP A 323 -12.23 3.91 -3.61
C ASP A 323 -11.65 5.05 -4.47
N ARG A 324 -12.25 5.29 -5.62
CA ARG A 324 -11.89 6.39 -6.53
C ARG A 324 -12.90 7.51 -6.41
N PHE A 325 -12.52 8.57 -5.72
CA PHE A 325 -13.32 9.79 -5.63
C PHE A 325 -12.93 10.80 -6.72
N GLU A 326 -13.71 11.88 -6.84
CA GLU A 326 -13.53 13.04 -7.73
C GLU A 326 -12.10 13.17 -8.29
N ASN A 327 -11.96 13.19 -9.62
CA ASN A 327 -10.65 13.20 -10.31
C ASN A 327 -9.74 12.00 -9.98
N ASN A 328 -10.32 10.82 -9.72
CA ASN A 328 -9.64 9.55 -9.48
C ASN A 328 -8.73 9.54 -8.23
N ARG A 329 -9.03 10.39 -7.23
CA ARG A 329 -8.36 10.41 -5.93
C ARG A 329 -8.47 9.05 -5.26
N TYR A 330 -7.35 8.56 -4.75
CA TYR A 330 -7.23 7.27 -4.08
C TYR A 330 -7.37 7.47 -2.58
N SER A 331 -8.62 7.46 -2.11
CA SER A 331 -8.98 7.85 -0.74
C SER A 331 -9.69 6.70 -0.04
N PHE A 332 -9.61 6.65 1.29
CA PHE A 332 -10.52 5.79 2.06
C PHE A 332 -11.95 6.29 1.90
N ALA A 333 -12.83 5.41 1.45
CA ALA A 333 -14.25 5.50 1.71
C ALA A 333 -14.53 4.89 3.09
N LEU A 334 -14.89 5.71 4.07
CA LEU A 334 -15.23 5.24 5.41
C LEU A 334 -16.75 5.13 5.54
N ALA A 335 -17.22 4.10 6.23
CA ALA A 335 -18.60 3.93 6.65
C ALA A 335 -18.64 3.55 8.13
N THR A 336 -19.78 3.76 8.79
CA THR A 336 -19.93 3.51 10.23
C THR A 336 -20.97 2.47 10.57
N SER A 337 -20.79 1.80 11.71
CA SER A 337 -21.79 0.91 12.31
C SER A 337 -21.71 0.92 13.83
N ASP A 338 -22.79 0.47 14.49
CA ASP A 338 -22.81 0.22 15.94
C ASP A 338 -22.35 -1.21 16.28
N LYS A 339 -22.11 -2.06 15.26
CA LYS A 339 -21.64 -3.44 15.41
C LYS A 339 -20.46 -3.69 14.48
N PRO A 340 -19.52 -4.58 14.84
CA PRO A 340 -18.33 -4.82 14.04
C PRO A 340 -18.68 -5.36 12.64
N PHE A 341 -19.65 -6.27 12.53
CA PHE A 341 -20.07 -6.85 11.24
C PHE A 341 -21.09 -5.99 10.46
N GLY A 342 -21.37 -4.77 10.91
CA GLY A 342 -22.40 -3.94 10.27
C GLY A 342 -23.83 -4.21 10.79
N PRO A 343 -24.85 -3.75 10.06
CA PRO A 343 -24.75 -3.10 8.74
C PRO A 343 -24.00 -1.76 8.79
N TYR A 344 -23.25 -1.45 7.74
CA TYR A 344 -22.52 -0.20 7.60
C TYR A 344 -23.34 0.82 6.80
N ARG A 345 -23.16 2.10 7.14
CA ARG A 345 -23.91 3.24 6.58
C ARG A 345 -23.06 4.51 6.60
N ASP A 346 -23.62 5.60 6.09
CA ASP A 346 -23.00 6.92 6.11
C ASP A 346 -21.61 6.89 5.46
N ARG A 347 -21.50 6.35 4.24
CA ARG A 347 -20.23 6.28 3.49
C ARG A 347 -19.79 7.69 3.06
N TYR A 348 -18.52 8.04 3.28
CA TYR A 348 -17.93 9.32 2.86
C TYR A 348 -16.45 9.19 2.47
N GLU A 349 -15.96 10.14 1.65
CA GLU A 349 -14.50 10.32 1.42
C GLU A 349 -13.86 10.84 2.71
N SER A 350 -12.90 10.09 3.27
CA SER A 350 -12.09 10.56 4.40
C SER A 350 -10.97 11.48 3.91
N VAL A 351 -9.74 11.34 4.43
CA VAL A 351 -8.59 12.15 4.03
C VAL A 351 -8.25 11.89 2.55
N PRO A 352 -8.33 12.92 1.68
CA PRO A 352 -8.06 12.73 0.26
C PRO A 352 -6.63 12.24 -0.02
N CYS A 353 -6.48 11.32 -0.98
CA CYS A 353 -5.25 10.60 -1.31
C CYS A 353 -4.72 9.67 -0.18
N GLY A 354 -5.45 9.53 0.93
CA GLY A 354 -5.03 8.74 2.09
C GLY A 354 -5.38 7.25 2.03
N GLY A 355 -5.89 6.74 0.91
CA GLY A 355 -6.30 5.33 0.79
C GLY A 355 -5.11 4.36 0.75
N GLY A 356 -5.34 3.14 1.24
CA GLY A 356 -4.44 1.98 1.09
C GLY A 356 -3.33 1.89 2.12
N GLY A 357 -3.30 2.77 3.12
CA GLY A 357 -2.49 2.63 4.31
C GLY A 357 -3.34 2.33 5.55
N ASN A 358 -3.17 3.10 6.63
CA ASN A 358 -4.04 3.02 7.80
C ASN A 358 -4.39 4.38 8.43
N ILE A 359 -5.32 4.32 9.39
CA ILE A 359 -5.69 5.41 10.28
C ILE A 359 -5.26 5.02 11.69
N PHE A 360 -4.52 5.88 12.38
CA PHE A 360 -3.99 5.59 13.71
C PHE A 360 -4.00 6.82 14.61
N LYS A 361 -3.74 6.60 15.91
CA LYS A 361 -3.54 7.66 16.89
C LYS A 361 -2.08 7.73 17.32
N ASP A 362 -1.57 8.94 17.53
CA ASP A 362 -0.30 9.14 18.21
C ASP A 362 -0.41 8.98 19.75
N LYS A 363 0.72 9.18 20.44
CA LYS A 363 0.83 9.08 21.90
C LYS A 363 -0.06 10.08 22.64
N GLU A 364 -0.41 11.19 21.99
CA GLU A 364 -1.31 12.21 22.52
C GLU A 364 -2.78 11.95 22.13
N GLY A 365 -3.07 10.82 21.47
CA GLY A 365 -4.42 10.44 21.04
C GLY A 365 -4.93 11.19 19.81
N ARG A 366 -4.07 11.93 19.10
CA ARG A 366 -4.43 12.67 17.89
C ARG A 366 -4.44 11.74 16.69
N TRP A 367 -5.46 11.89 15.84
CA TRP A 367 -5.63 11.04 14.66
C TRP A 367 -4.68 11.41 13.53
N TRP A 368 -4.23 10.41 12.79
CA TRP A 368 -3.42 10.50 11.60
C TRP A 368 -3.96 9.55 10.54
N CYS A 369 -3.85 9.94 9.27
CA CYS A 369 -4.06 9.07 8.13
C CYS A 369 -2.73 8.97 7.37
N THR A 370 -2.25 7.76 7.11
CA THR A 370 -1.08 7.57 6.26
C THR A 370 -1.41 7.87 4.81
N ILE A 371 -0.42 8.33 4.05
CA ILE A 371 -0.53 8.59 2.62
C ILE A 371 0.74 8.09 1.95
N PHE A 372 0.61 7.46 0.78
CA PHE A 372 1.76 7.12 -0.05
C PHE A 372 1.72 7.72 -1.45
N GLY A 373 0.65 8.43 -1.80
CA GLY A 373 0.51 9.09 -3.09
C GLY A 373 0.35 8.09 -4.24
N ASN A 374 -0.79 7.39 -4.28
CA ASN A 374 -1.13 6.44 -5.35
C ASN A 374 -1.76 7.13 -6.59
N ASP A 375 -2.33 8.32 -6.44
CA ASP A 375 -2.94 9.11 -7.52
C ASP A 375 -2.16 10.42 -7.79
N ASP A 376 -2.37 11.01 -8.98
CA ASP A 376 -1.57 12.15 -9.47
C ASP A 376 -1.91 13.46 -8.74
N GLU A 377 -2.96 13.50 -7.89
CA GLU A 377 -3.28 14.68 -7.08
C GLU A 377 -2.31 14.85 -5.91
N ALA A 378 -1.73 13.76 -5.41
CA ALA A 378 -0.81 13.76 -4.28
C ALA A 378 0.45 14.62 -4.54
N PRO A 379 1.04 15.25 -3.52
CA PRO A 379 2.23 16.11 -3.68
C PRO A 379 3.54 15.34 -3.90
N PHE A 380 3.50 14.01 -3.74
CA PHE A 380 4.59 13.08 -3.97
C PHE A 380 4.02 11.68 -4.24
N ARG A 381 4.88 10.75 -4.64
CA ARG A 381 4.50 9.45 -5.19
C ARG A 381 5.28 8.29 -4.60
N GLU A 382 4.54 7.27 -4.15
CA GLU A 382 5.04 5.99 -3.60
C GLU A 382 6.17 6.18 -2.59
N LYS A 383 5.93 7.07 -1.63
CA LYS A 383 6.79 7.37 -0.48
C LYS A 383 5.92 7.42 0.77
N PRO A 384 6.42 7.02 1.96
CA PRO A 384 5.61 7.06 3.16
C PRO A 384 5.32 8.49 3.59
N GLY A 385 4.12 8.76 4.08
CA GLY A 385 3.69 10.08 4.58
C GLY A 385 2.53 9.95 5.58
N ILE A 386 2.28 11.01 6.34
CA ILE A 386 1.14 11.10 7.26
C ILE A 386 0.47 12.47 7.14
N VAL A 387 -0.86 12.46 7.10
CA VAL A 387 -1.71 13.64 7.11
C VAL A 387 -2.39 13.73 8.48
N PRO A 388 -2.31 14.87 9.18
CA PRO A 388 -3.11 15.12 10.37
C PRO A 388 -4.60 14.89 10.09
N ALA A 389 -5.29 14.17 10.98
CA ALA A 389 -6.73 13.94 10.88
C ALA A 389 -7.46 14.28 12.18
N ARG A 390 -8.78 14.46 12.10
CA ARG A 390 -9.66 14.68 13.26
C ARG A 390 -11.06 14.18 12.96
N MET A 391 -11.83 13.91 14.01
CA MET A 391 -13.28 13.80 13.87
C MET A 391 -13.88 15.20 13.73
N ASP A 392 -14.83 15.38 12.82
CA ASP A 392 -15.68 16.56 12.73
C ASP A 392 -16.96 16.44 13.55
N GLU A 393 -17.82 17.45 13.49
CA GLU A 393 -19.08 17.51 14.23
C GLU A 393 -20.09 16.44 13.79
N LYS A 394 -19.93 15.89 12.58
CA LYS A 394 -20.74 14.79 12.05
C LYS A 394 -20.17 13.42 12.44
N GLY A 395 -19.04 13.39 13.14
CA GLY A 395 -18.31 12.16 13.45
C GLY A 395 -17.54 11.60 12.26
N HIS A 396 -17.26 12.40 11.23
CA HIS A 396 -16.44 11.98 10.09
C HIS A 396 -14.96 12.24 10.37
N LEU A 397 -14.10 11.29 10.00
CA LEU A 397 -12.65 11.46 10.03
C LEU A 397 -12.22 12.26 8.79
N VAL A 398 -11.76 13.48 9.02
CA VAL A 398 -11.35 14.43 7.97
C VAL A 398 -9.93 14.95 8.23
N ALA A 399 -9.33 15.57 7.21
CA ALA A 399 -8.03 16.22 7.36
C ALA A 399 -8.07 17.34 8.41
N ASP A 400 -7.00 17.46 9.20
CA ASP A 400 -6.87 18.45 10.26
C ASP A 400 -5.86 19.53 9.86
N PHE A 401 -6.34 20.74 9.65
CA PHE A 401 -5.52 21.89 9.25
C PHE A 401 -4.87 22.61 10.43
N ARG A 402 -5.16 22.21 11.67
CA ARG A 402 -4.54 22.81 12.85
C ARG A 402 -3.05 22.47 12.84
N PRO A 403 -2.16 23.46 13.01
CA PRO A 403 -0.72 23.22 13.04
C PRO A 403 -0.34 22.17 14.07
N ARG A 404 0.38 21.13 13.65
CA ARG A 404 1.01 20.16 14.53
C ARG A 404 2.51 20.36 14.48
N LYS A 405 3.17 20.27 15.63
CA LYS A 405 4.64 20.24 15.68
C LYS A 405 5.11 18.87 15.19
N LEU A 406 5.20 18.79 13.85
CA LEU A 406 6.13 18.01 13.03
C LEU A 406 7.37 17.59 13.77
#